data_AF-A0A3D0HBC9-F1
#
_entry.id   AF-A0A3D0HBC9-F1
#
_cell.length_a   1.000
_cell.length_b   1.000
_cell.length_c   1.000
_cell.angle_alpha   90.00
_cell.angle_beta   90.00
_cell.angle_gamma   90.00
#
_symmetry.space_group_name_H-M   'P 1'
#
loop_
_entity.id
_entity.type
_entity.pdbx_description
1 polymer ?
#
loop_
_entity_poly.entity_id
_entity_poly.type
_entity_poly.pdbx_seq_one_letter_code
_entity_poly.pdbx_strand_id
1 'polypeptide(L)' 'MANTKQARKRARQAVAQNQHLSAQRSQYRTAIKAVRKLVAAGDKAAAQQAFVKAQSVIDAMARKHVLHRN' A
#
# COMPACT_ATOMS: atom_id res chain seq x y z
N MET A 1 -18.40 -2.14 23.73
CA MET A 1 -17.29 -2.29 24.69
C MET A 1 -16.72 -3.71 24.55
N ALA A 2 -15.40 -3.89 24.53
CA ALA A 2 -14.78 -5.22 24.37
C ALA A 2 -14.91 -6.04 25.67
N ASN A 3 -16.10 -6.60 25.88
CA ASN A 3 -16.53 -7.13 27.18
C ASN A 3 -16.03 -8.56 27.46
N THR A 4 -15.55 -9.28 26.45
CA THR A 4 -14.94 -10.61 26.60
C THR A 4 -13.42 -10.54 26.46
N LYS A 5 -12.70 -11.50 27.08
CA LYS A 5 -11.23 -11.60 26.96
C LYS A 5 -10.78 -11.68 25.49
N GLN A 6 -11.54 -12.39 24.66
CA GLN A 6 -11.29 -12.52 23.23
C GLN A 6 -11.46 -11.18 22.49
N ALA A 7 -12.51 -10.41 22.81
CA ALA A 7 -12.74 -9.10 22.20
C ALA A 7 -11.60 -8.12 22.52
N ARG A 8 -11.09 -8.10 23.77
CA ARG A 8 -9.93 -7.29 24.15
C ARG A 8 -8.67 -7.68 23.39
N LYS A 9 -8.45 -8.99 23.17
CA LYS A 9 -7.34 -9.49 22.35
C LYS A 9 -7.46 -9.02 20.90
N ARG A 10 -8.64 -9.15 20.29
CA ARG A 10 -8.90 -8.71 18.92
C ARG A 10 -8.69 -7.20 18.73
N ALA A 11 -9.11 -6.39 19.69
CA ALA A 11 -8.88 -4.94 19.67
C ALA A 11 -7.38 -4.59 19.58
N ARG A 12 -6.54 -5.24 20.40
CA ARG A 12 -5.07 -5.03 20.34
C ARG A 12 -4.48 -5.48 19.00
N GLN A 13 -4.92 -6.62 18.48
CA GLN A 13 -4.47 -7.13 17.19
C GLN A 13 -4.86 -6.20 16.04
N ALA A 14 -6.07 -5.63 16.07
CA ALA A 14 -6.56 -4.71 15.04
C ALA A 14 -5.71 -3.43 14.96
N VAL A 15 -5.28 -2.88 16.11
CA VAL A 15 -4.41 -1.69 16.15
C VAL A 15 -3.08 -1.98 15.46
N ALA A 16 -2.41 -3.09 15.79
CA ALA A 16 -1.15 -3.48 15.17
C ALA A 16 -1.30 -3.74 13.66
N GLN A 17 -2.37 -4.43 13.25
CA GLN A 17 -2.66 -4.67 11.83
C GLN A 17 -2.92 -3.37 11.07
N ASN A 18 -3.67 -2.43 11.66
CA ASN A 18 -3.95 -1.13 11.05
C ASN A 18 -2.68 -0.31 10.83
N GLN A 19 -1.75 -0.29 11.79
CA GLN A 19 -0.47 0.39 11.64
C GLN A 19 0.34 -0.18 10.47
N HIS A 20 0.43 -1.51 10.39
CA HIS A 20 1.15 -2.20 9.31
C HIS A 20 0.50 -1.98 7.94
N LEU A 21 -0.82 -2.11 7.84
CA LEU A 21 -1.57 -1.87 6.60
C LEU A 21 -1.49 -0.41 6.16
N SER A 22 -1.50 0.54 7.09
CA SER A 22 -1.35 1.97 6.79
C SER A 22 -0.01 2.27 6.11
N ALA A 23 1.09 1.73 6.65
CA ALA A 23 2.42 1.88 6.05
C ALA A 23 2.49 1.28 4.64
N GLN A 24 1.94 0.08 4.45
CA GLN A 24 1.90 -0.59 3.15
C GLN A 24 1.04 0.16 2.12
N ARG A 25 -0.10 0.73 2.56
CA ARG A 25 -0.95 1.56 1.71
C ARG A 25 -0.25 2.85 1.28
N SER A 26 0.47 3.49 2.19
CA SER A 26 1.25 4.69 1.87
C SER A 26 2.34 4.40 0.84
N GLN A 27 3.01 3.24 0.94
CA GLN A 27 4.09 2.85 0.04
C GLN A 27 3.63 2.76 -1.43
N TYR A 28 2.58 1.97 -1.73
CA TYR A 28 2.14 1.83 -3.12
C TYR A 28 1.53 3.13 -3.66
N ARG A 29 0.83 3.92 -2.81
CA ARG A 29 0.31 5.24 -3.19
C ARG A 29 1.43 6.21 -3.58
N THR A 30 2.55 6.16 -2.86
CA THR A 30 3.72 6.98 -3.16
C THR A 30 4.38 6.58 -4.47
N ALA A 31 4.48 5.27 -4.74
CA ALA A 31 4.98 4.77 -6.02
C ALA A 31 4.11 5.25 -7.21
N ILE A 32 2.79 5.20 -7.08
CA ILE A 32 1.85 5.74 -8.09
C ILE A 32 2.05 7.25 -8.26
N LYS A 33 2.17 8.00 -7.16
CA LYS A 33 2.39 9.45 -7.19
C LYS A 33 3.69 9.81 -7.94
N ALA A 34 4.76 9.05 -7.72
CA ALA A 34 6.04 9.28 -8.40
C ALA A 34 5.91 9.14 -9.92
N VAL A 35 5.22 8.09 -10.40
CA VAL A 35 4.95 7.90 -11.83
C VAL A 35 4.12 9.06 -12.38
N ARG A 36 3.02 9.44 -11.71
CA ARG A 36 2.17 10.56 -12.16
C ARG A 36 2.93 11.88 -12.25
N LYS A 37 3.86 12.13 -11.32
CA LYS A 37 4.72 13.32 -11.34
C LYS A 37 5.63 13.33 -12.58
N LEU A 38 6.26 12.20 -12.90
CA LEU A 38 7.17 12.09 -14.05
C LEU A 38 6.42 12.17 -15.38
N VAL A 39 5.23 11.57 -15.46
CA VAL A 39 4.36 11.70 -16.63
C VAL A 39 3.94 13.16 -16.85
N ALA A 40 3.56 13.87 -15.79
CA ALA A 40 3.23 15.29 -15.89
C ALA A 40 4.43 16.18 -16.27
N ALA A 41 5.64 15.75 -15.93
CA ALA A 41 6.88 16.44 -16.29
C ALA A 41 7.36 16.15 -17.73
N GLY A 42 6.74 15.21 -18.45
CA GLY A 42 7.08 14.89 -19.84
C GLY A 42 8.31 14.01 -20.05
N ASP A 43 8.98 13.56 -18.97
CA ASP A 43 10.14 12.66 -19.07
C ASP A 43 9.68 11.20 -19.25
N LYS A 44 9.61 10.78 -20.51
CA LYS A 44 9.17 9.42 -20.89
C LYS A 44 10.10 8.32 -20.37
N ALA A 45 11.41 8.54 -20.38
CA ALA A 45 12.38 7.53 -19.98
C ALA A 45 12.33 7.28 -18.47
N ALA A 46 12.32 8.36 -17.68
CA ALA A 46 12.18 8.26 -16.23
C ALA A 46 10.81 7.72 -15.82
N ALA A 47 9.73 8.14 -16.50
CA ALA A 47 8.39 7.63 -16.25
C ALA A 47 8.29 6.12 -16.47
N GLN A 48 8.89 5.59 -17.54
CA GLN A 48 8.88 4.15 -17.83
C GLN A 48 9.62 3.36 -16.75
N GLN A 49 10.79 3.82 -16.31
CA GLN A 49 11.54 3.16 -15.24
C GLN A 49 10.79 3.18 -13.90
N ALA A 50 10.16 4.33 -13.57
CA ALA A 50 9.34 4.44 -12.38
C ALA A 50 8.09 3.56 -12.44
N PHE A 51 7.50 3.39 -13.63
CA PHE A 51 6.33 2.57 -13.85
C PHE A 51 6.60 1.09 -13.56
N VAL A 52 7.71 0.53 -14.08
CA VAL A 52 8.10 -0.87 -13.83
C VAL A 52 8.29 -1.12 -12.32
N LYS A 53 8.94 -0.18 -11.62
CA LYS A 53 9.10 -0.26 -10.16
C LYS A 53 7.75 -0.19 -9.43
N ALA A 54 6.87 0.73 -9.84
CA ALA A 54 5.56 0.88 -9.25
C ALA A 54 4.68 -0.37 -9.44
N GLN A 55 4.73 -0.99 -10.62
CA GLN A 55 4.02 -2.23 -10.92
C GLN A 55 4.43 -3.35 -9.96
N SER A 56 5.73 -3.61 -9.81
CA SER A 56 6.22 -4.63 -8.87
C SER A 56 5.78 -4.38 -7.42
N VAL A 57 5.70 -3.12 -6.98
CA VAL A 57 5.23 -2.77 -5.64
C VAL A 57 3.73 -3.03 -5.50
N ILE A 58 2.92 -2.64 -6.48
CA ILE A 58 1.46 -2.85 -6.48
C ILE A 58 1.15 -4.35 -6.45
N ASP A 59 1.81 -5.15 -7.28
CA ASP A 59 1.61 -6.61 -7.34
C ASP A 59 2.03 -7.30 -6.03
N ALA A 60 3.11 -6.83 -5.39
CA ALA A 60 3.51 -7.31 -4.08
C ALA A 60 2.46 -6.99 -3.00
N MET A 61 1.82 -5.82 -3.05
CA MET A 61 0.77 -5.43 -2.09
C MET A 61 -0.54 -6.17 -2.35
N ALA A 62 -0.86 -6.47 -3.62
CA ALA A 62 -2.00 -7.31 -4.00
C ALA A 62 -1.84 -8.75 -3.47
N ARG A 63 -0.62 -9.30 -3.52
CA ARG A 63 -0.30 -10.61 -2.93
C ARG A 63 -0.42 -10.64 -1.41
N LYS A 64 -0.15 -9.51 -0.75
CA LYS A 64 -0.27 -9.37 0.72
C LYS A 64 -1.70 -9.06 1.20
N HIS A 65 -2.70 -9.08 0.31
CA HIS A 65 -4.09 -8.74 0.62
C HIS A 65 -4.30 -7.32 1.18
N VAL A 66 -3.37 -6.40 0.89
CA VAL A 66 -3.47 -4.99 1.30
C VAL A 66 -4.45 -4.24 0.39
N LEU A 67 -4.43 -4.62 -0.89
CA LEU A 67 -5.31 -4.14 -1.94
C LEU A 67 -5.93 -5.33 -2.68
N HIS A 68 -7.14 -5.13 -3.18
CA HIS A 68 -7.85 -6.13 -3.96
C HIS A 68 -7.28 -6.17 -5.38
N ARG A 69 -7.39 -7.33 -6.05
CA ARG A 69 -6.86 -7.53 -7.41
C ARG A 69 -7.78 -7.01 -8.52
N ASN A 70 -9.02 -6.66 -8.17
CA ASN A 70 -10.11 -6.32 -9.09
C ASN A 70 -10.50 -4.87 -8.92
#